data_AF-B1BYR5-F1
#
_entry.id   AF-B1BYR5-F1
#
_cell.length_a   1.000
_cell.length_b   1.000
_cell.length_c   1.000
_cell.angle_alpha   90.00
_cell.angle_beta   90.00
_cell.angle_gamma   90.00
#
_symmetry.space_group_name_H-M   'P 1'
#
loop_
_entity.id
_entity.type
_entity.pdbx_description
1 polymer ?
#
loop_
_entity_poly.entity_id
_entity_poly.type
_entity_poly.pdbx_seq_one_letter_code
_entity_poly.pdbx_strand_id
1 'polypeptide(L)' 'MLFQSVLNYMKQKKLKEFYLFTDTSCNYGFYEHQGMKRRLEKKHIFNIKEQQAIMNFFIYDYQC' A
#
# COMPACT_ATOMS: atom_id res chain seq x y z
N MET A 1 -13.42 6.97 -10.28
CA MET A 1 -12.17 7.22 -9.52
C MET A 1 -11.18 6.10 -9.82
N LEU A 2 -9.87 6.40 -9.90
CA LEU A 2 -8.82 5.52 -10.44
C LEU A 2 -8.73 4.14 -9.74
N PHE A 3 -8.84 4.09 -8.40
CA PHE A 3 -8.74 2.83 -7.66
C PHE A 3 -9.84 1.83 -8.07
N GLN A 4 -11.09 2.29 -8.19
CA GLN A 4 -12.20 1.45 -8.65
C GLN A 4 -11.99 0.94 -10.09
N SER A 5 -11.39 1.76 -10.96
CA SER A 5 -11.04 1.33 -12.32
C SER A 5 -10.02 0.19 -12.31
N VAL A 6 -9.04 0.23 -11.40
CA VAL A 6 -8.08 -0.87 -11.20
C VAL A 6 -8.80 -2.12 -10.69
N LEU A 7 -9.66 -2.01 -9.67
CA LEU A 7 -10.42 -3.16 -9.16
C LEU A 7 -11.25 -3.83 -10.25
N ASN A 8 -11.97 -3.03 -11.05
CA ASN A 8 -12.76 -3.52 -12.17
C ASN A 8 -11.89 -4.24 -13.20
N TYR A 9 -10.71 -3.69 -13.51
CA TYR A 9 -9.77 -4.30 -14.44
C TYR A 9 -9.21 -5.63 -13.90
N MET A 10 -8.81 -5.68 -12.63
CA MET A 10 -8.30 -6.91 -12.01
C MET A 10 -9.35 -8.02 -12.01
N LYS A 11 -10.61 -7.67 -11.73
CA LYS A 11 -11.76 -8.58 -11.81
C LYS A 11 -11.99 -9.10 -13.23
N GLN A 12 -11.94 -8.23 -14.25
CA GLN A 12 -12.05 -8.64 -15.66
C GLN A 12 -10.92 -9.60 -16.06
N LYS A 13 -9.73 -9.40 -15.53
CA LYS A 13 -8.56 -10.28 -15.73
C LYS A 13 -8.56 -11.53 -14.85
N LYS A 14 -9.61 -11.73 -14.04
CA LYS A 14 -9.78 -12.89 -13.14
C LYS A 14 -8.63 -13.06 -12.14
N LEU A 15 -8.00 -11.97 -11.71
CA LEU A 15 -7.07 -12.03 -10.57
C LEU A 15 -7.86 -12.32 -9.30
N LYS A 16 -7.31 -13.20 -8.46
CA LYS A 16 -7.88 -13.51 -7.13
C LYS A 16 -7.46 -12.50 -6.08
N GLU A 17 -6.21 -12.04 -6.17
CA GLU A 17 -5.63 -11.09 -5.24
C GLU A 17 -4.55 -10.25 -5.91
N PHE A 18 -4.22 -9.11 -5.29
CA PHE A 18 -3.03 -8.33 -5.63
C PHE A 18 -2.43 -7.71 -4.36
N TYR A 19 -1.16 -7.33 -4.46
CA TYR A 19 -0.42 -6.69 -3.39
C TYR A 19 -0.07 -5.24 -3.72
N LEU A 20 -0.01 -4.40 -2.69
CA LEU A 20 0.43 -3.01 -2.79
C LEU A 20 1.56 -2.78 -1.77
N PHE A 21 2.66 -2.24 -2.26
CA PHE A 21 3.75 -1.71 -1.44
C PHE A 21 3.62 -0.18 -1.40
N THR A 22 3.64 0.40 -0.20
CA THR A 22 3.49 1.84 0.03
C THR A 22 4.19 2.24 1.32
N ASP A 23 4.25 3.53 1.65
CA ASP A 23 4.92 4.03 2.84
C ASP A 23 4.23 5.27 3.42
N THR A 24 4.78 5.80 4.52
CA THR A 24 4.24 6.96 5.25
C THR A 24 4.23 8.27 4.48
N SER A 25 4.91 8.38 3.34
CA SER A 25 4.82 9.55 2.45
C SER A 25 3.53 9.57 1.62
N CYS A 26 2.84 8.44 1.54
CA CYS A 26 1.58 8.28 0.81
C CYS A 26 0.37 8.36 1.74
N ASN A 27 -0.82 8.51 1.17
CA ASN A 27 -2.08 8.40 1.90
C ASN A 27 -2.45 6.93 2.19
N TYR A 28 -1.64 6.21 2.97
CA TYR A 28 -1.80 4.77 3.16
C TYR A 28 -3.15 4.39 3.81
N GLY A 29 -3.72 5.27 4.65
CA GLY A 29 -5.04 5.08 5.25
C GLY A 29 -6.16 4.98 4.20
N PHE A 30 -6.00 5.59 3.02
CA PHE A 30 -6.92 5.41 1.90
C PHE A 30 -7.15 3.93 1.57
N TYR A 31 -6.09 3.14 1.51
CA TYR A 31 -6.18 1.73 1.12
C TYR A 31 -6.91 0.87 2.17
N GLU A 32 -6.76 1.21 3.45
CA GLU A 32 -7.49 0.56 4.54
C GLU A 32 -8.98 0.86 4.46
N HIS A 33 -9.33 2.12 4.20
CA HIS A 33 -10.72 2.51 3.95
C HIS A 33 -11.32 1.84 2.71
N GLN A 34 -10.50 1.47 1.72
CA GLN A 34 -10.93 0.69 0.55
C GLN A 34 -11.01 -0.82 0.80
N GLY A 35 -10.69 -1.29 2.02
CA GLY A 35 -10.78 -2.71 2.39
C GLY A 35 -9.52 -3.53 2.13
N MET A 36 -8.39 -2.90 1.77
CA MET A 36 -7.11 -3.59 1.73
C MET A 36 -6.64 -3.94 3.15
N LYS A 37 -6.04 -5.12 3.34
CA LYS A 37 -5.54 -5.55 4.65
C LYS A 37 -4.04 -5.37 4.73
N ARG A 38 -3.56 -4.65 5.75
CA ARG A 38 -2.14 -4.52 6.04
C ARG A 38 -1.59 -5.88 6.48
N ARG A 39 -0.58 -6.38 5.76
CA ARG A 39 0.08 -7.67 6.04
C ARG A 39 1.42 -7.50 6.72
N LEU A 40 2.13 -6.41 6.39
CA LEU A 40 3.40 -6.08 7.03
C LEU A 40 3.52 -4.58 7.21
N GLU A 41 4.19 -4.20 8.29
CA GLU A 41 4.73 -2.86 8.50
C GLU A 41 6.21 -3.00 8.87
N LYS A 42 7.07 -2.20 8.25
CA LYS A 42 8.50 -2.17 8.53
C LYS A 42 8.99 -0.74 8.66
N LYS A 43 9.40 -0.39 9.88
CA LYS A 43 10.11 0.86 10.15
C LYS A 43 11.51 0.82 9.53
N HIS A 44 11.88 1.90 8.86
CA HIS A 44 13.23 2.16 8.38
C HIS A 44 13.69 3.54 8.85
N ILE A 45 14.98 3.65 9.17
CA ILE A 45 15.60 4.91 9.59
C ILE A 45 16.60 5.27 8.50
N PHE A 46 16.31 6.35 7.77
CA PHE A 46 17.22 6.92 6.79
C PHE A 46 18.13 7.93 7.47
N ASN A 47 19.43 7.86 7.17
CA ASN A 47 20.39 8.88 7.56
C ASN A 47 20.64 9.80 6.36
N ILE A 48 20.10 11.02 6.38
CA ILE A 48 20.20 11.99 5.29
C ILE A 48 20.87 13.25 5.84
N LYS A 49 22.07 13.59 5.34
CA LYS A 49 22.83 14.78 5.78
C LYS A 49 22.91 14.89 7.31
N GLU A 50 23.29 13.79 7.97
CA GLU A 50 23.41 13.68 9.44
C GLU A 50 22.07 13.78 10.22
N GLN A 51 20.94 13.89 9.52
CA GLN A 51 19.61 13.83 10.13
C GLN A 51 19.00 12.43 9.97
N GLN A 52 18.25 11.99 10.98
CA GLN A 52 17.47 10.77 10.92
C GLN A 52 16.04 11.06 10.44
N ALA A 53 15.63 10.44 9.34
CA ALA A 53 14.26 10.42 8.89
C ALA A 53 13.67 9.02 9.08
N ILE A 54 12.54 8.94 9.78
CA ILE A 54 11.83 7.68 10.02
C ILE A 54 10.74 7.54 8.96
N MET A 55 10.68 6.36 8.33
CA MET A 55 9.64 6.00 7.39
C MET A 55 9.15 4.59 7.69
N ASN A 56 7.84 4.38 7.69
CA ASN A 56 7.29 3.03 7.76
C ASN A 56 6.84 2.61 6.36
N PHE A 57 7.28 1.43 5.96
CA PHE A 57 6.86 0.77 4.74
C PHE A 57 5.78 -0.25 5.06
N PHE A 58 4.82 -0.41 4.15
CA PHE A 58 3.65 -1.25 4.32
C PHE A 58 3.50 -2.18 3.12
N ILE A 59 3.09 -3.42 3.39
CA ILE A 59 2.57 -4.34 2.37
C ILE A 59 1.11 -4.59 2.68
N TYR A 60 0.26 -4.38 1.69
CA TYR A 60 -1.17 -4.67 1.73
C TYR A 60 -1.50 -5.79 0.75
N ASP A 61 -2.54 -6.56 1.06
CA ASP A 61 -3.24 -7.38 0.07
C ASP A 61 -4.69 -6.93 -0.13
N TYR A 62 -5.24 -7.29 -1.29
CA TYR A 62 -6.64 -7.12 -1.61
C TYR A 62 -7.15 -8.37 -2.32
N GLN A 63 -8.30 -8.88 -1.89
CA GLN A 63 -8.98 -10.02 -2.48
C GLN A 63 -10.07 -9.49 -3.42
N CYS A 64 -10.02 -9.87 -4.70
CA CYS A 64 -10.86 -9.35 -5.79
C CYS A 64 -12.25 -9.99 -5.89
#